data_AF-A0A3A1WT20-F1
#
_entry.id   AF-A0A3A1WT20-F1
#
_cell.length_a   1.000
_cell.length_b   1.000
_cell.length_c   1.000
_cell.angle_alpha   90.00
_cell.angle_beta   90.00
_cell.angle_gamma   90.00
#
_symmetry.space_group_name_H-M   'P 1'
#
loop_
_entity.id
_entity.type
_entity.pdbx_description
1 polymer ?
#
loop_
_entity_poly.entity_id
_entity_poly.type
_entity_poly.pdbx_seq_one_letter_code
_entity_poly.pdbx_strand_id
1 'polypeptide(L)'
;NINDEISDLQNKLNEAQGKLDKAKETTAAASKTEGEKATARDAAQTDNSKKAVKADGTAVDTTKYTVDLAKGTVTIAGTNNDSDKDTVKTAAEAYIKSTAFTEWKKAADDKTKAADEESKAQTAFNQAQTALNDAQNKLHGYTHDLDSAKSKVEDAQKALDEAFGKYLAAHKKATAADKAADKAARALTDFVNSVPEDKREGRAYRAQVKKLGAAKKKAQEAAAKADALESETETAFNGRSSEGYKADNAVAKYVDAVATYKAAYKAADKKSVDLSKYADPDDLAYDSDKYDVAYAS
;
A
#
# COMPACT_ATOMS: atom_id res chain seq x y z
N ASN A 1 3.65 12.59 10.88
CA ASN A 1 3.12 13.02 9.59
C ASN A 1 3.91 12.30 8.51
N ILE A 2 3.27 11.49 7.68
CA ILE A 2 3.93 10.70 6.64
C ILE A 2 4.40 11.55 5.46
N ASN A 3 3.72 12.67 5.18
CA ASN A 3 4.13 13.62 4.15
C ASN A 3 5.40 14.36 4.54
N ASP A 4 5.53 14.75 5.81
CA ASP A 4 6.78 15.33 6.34
C ASP A 4 7.93 14.32 6.26
N GLU A 5 7.68 13.05 6.63
CA GLU A 5 8.67 11.96 6.52
C GLU A 5 9.11 11.75 5.06
N ILE A 6 8.17 11.73 4.11
CA ILE A 6 8.47 11.63 2.67
C ILE A 6 9.31 12.84 2.21
N SER A 7 8.97 14.06 2.64
CA SER A 7 9.72 15.27 2.28
C SER A 7 11.15 15.25 2.84
N ASP A 8 11.32 14.85 4.10
CA ASP A 8 12.64 14.66 4.73
C ASP A 8 13.47 13.59 4.02
N LEU A 9 12.84 12.48 3.62
CA LEU A 9 13.50 11.40 2.88
C LEU A 9 13.88 11.83 1.46
N GLN A 10 13.08 12.65 0.79
CA GLN A 10 13.43 13.26 -0.49
C GLN A 10 14.64 14.19 -0.35
N ASN A 11 14.69 15.01 0.70
CA ASN A 11 15.84 15.85 0.97
C ASN A 11 17.12 15.01 1.20
N LYS A 12 17.03 13.94 2.00
CA LYS A 12 18.15 13.01 2.23
C LYS A 12 18.59 12.31 0.96
N LEU A 13 17.66 11.92 0.09
CA LEU A 13 17.97 11.32 -1.21
C LEU A 13 18.73 12.32 -2.10
N ASN A 14 18.28 13.57 -2.17
CA ASN A 14 18.95 14.62 -2.92
C ASN A 14 20.36 14.91 -2.38
N GLU A 15 20.54 14.96 -1.06
CA GLU A 15 21.86 15.08 -0.45
C GLU A 15 22.78 13.90 -0.76
N ALA A 16 22.25 12.67 -0.72
CA ALA A 16 23.00 11.46 -1.04
C ALA A 16 23.40 11.43 -2.53
N GLN A 17 22.51 11.87 -3.42
CA GLN A 17 22.77 12.02 -4.84
C GLN A 17 23.91 13.02 -5.08
N GLY A 18 23.87 14.20 -4.45
CA GLY A 18 24.94 15.19 -4.57
C GLY A 18 26.30 14.68 -4.08
N LYS A 19 26.32 13.88 -3.01
CA LYS A 19 27.55 13.22 -2.53
C LYS A 19 28.07 12.18 -3.51
N LEU A 20 27.17 11.38 -4.10
CA LEU A 20 27.51 10.37 -5.11
C LEU A 20 28.10 11.02 -6.37
N ASP A 21 27.50 12.10 -6.85
CA ASP A 21 28.00 12.82 -8.03
C ASP A 21 29.39 13.39 -7.79
N LYS A 22 29.61 14.03 -6.62
CA LYS A 22 30.94 14.52 -6.23
C LYS A 22 31.97 13.40 -6.08
N ALA A 23 31.57 12.24 -5.56
CA ALA A 23 32.45 11.09 -5.43
C ALA A 23 32.85 10.55 -6.81
N LYS A 24 31.90 10.42 -7.75
CA LYS A 24 32.16 10.04 -9.16
C LYS A 24 33.14 10.99 -9.85
N GLU A 25 32.94 12.30 -9.68
CA GLU A 25 33.87 13.31 -10.20
C GLU A 25 35.29 13.12 -9.62
N THR A 26 35.38 12.85 -8.31
CA THR A 26 36.65 12.61 -7.62
C THR A 26 37.34 11.33 -8.12
N THR A 27 36.60 10.23 -8.27
CA THR A 27 37.11 8.96 -8.83
C THR A 27 37.59 9.15 -10.26
N ALA A 28 36.85 9.90 -11.09
CA ALA A 28 37.21 10.19 -12.47
C ALA A 28 38.51 11.02 -12.54
N ALA A 29 38.62 12.06 -11.69
CA ALA A 29 39.83 12.87 -11.59
C ALA A 29 41.04 12.05 -11.14
N ALA A 30 40.89 11.24 -10.08
CA ALA A 30 41.96 10.38 -9.57
C ALA A 30 42.38 9.32 -10.61
N SER A 31 41.42 8.75 -11.35
CA SER A 31 41.70 7.81 -12.45
C SER A 31 42.50 8.46 -13.58
N LYS A 32 42.17 9.71 -13.94
CA LYS A 32 42.94 10.47 -14.93
C LYS A 32 44.37 10.73 -14.46
N THR A 33 44.54 11.19 -13.22
CA THR A 33 45.87 11.41 -12.64
C THR A 33 46.69 10.13 -12.57
N GLU A 34 46.09 9.01 -12.17
CA GLU A 34 46.78 7.71 -12.15
C GLU A 34 47.25 7.29 -13.54
N GLY A 35 46.43 7.47 -14.58
CA GLY A 35 46.81 7.21 -15.97
C GLY A 35 47.96 8.09 -16.47
N GLU A 36 47.94 9.39 -16.15
CA GLU A 36 49.03 10.33 -16.45
C GLU A 36 50.34 9.91 -15.76
N LYS A 37 50.26 9.54 -14.46
CA LYS A 37 51.42 9.07 -13.71
C LYS A 37 51.91 7.69 -14.13
N ALA A 38 51.02 6.80 -14.57
CA ALA A 38 51.38 5.49 -15.13
C ALA A 38 52.19 5.66 -16.42
N THR A 39 51.78 6.60 -17.29
CA THR A 39 52.52 6.93 -18.52
C THR A 39 53.93 7.44 -18.19
N ALA A 40 54.05 8.34 -17.20
CA ALA A 40 55.36 8.85 -16.75
C ALA A 40 56.24 7.76 -16.11
N ARG A 41 55.63 6.88 -15.32
CA ARG A 41 56.27 5.69 -14.76
C ARG A 41 56.83 4.79 -15.87
N ASP A 42 56.02 4.48 -16.88
CA ASP A 42 56.42 3.58 -17.98
C ASP A 42 57.55 4.18 -18.83
N ALA A 43 57.53 5.50 -19.06
CA ALA A 43 58.64 6.22 -19.68
C ALA A 43 59.92 6.13 -18.83
N ALA A 44 59.83 6.38 -17.53
CA ALA A 44 60.97 6.28 -16.61
C ALA A 44 61.54 4.85 -16.55
N GLN A 45 60.69 3.83 -16.60
CA GLN A 45 61.12 2.43 -16.67
C GLN A 45 61.89 2.14 -17.96
N THR A 46 61.38 2.65 -19.08
CA THR A 46 61.99 2.50 -20.41
C THR A 46 63.35 3.19 -20.50
N ASP A 47 63.50 4.37 -19.88
CA ASP A 47 64.78 5.07 -19.86
C ASP A 47 65.78 4.43 -18.91
N ASN A 48 65.31 3.90 -17.78
CA ASN A 48 66.18 3.23 -16.83
C ASN A 48 66.68 1.88 -17.36
N SER A 49 65.85 1.15 -18.11
CA SER A 49 66.28 -0.09 -18.77
C SER A 49 67.35 0.16 -19.84
N LYS A 50 67.28 1.26 -20.60
CA LYS A 50 68.34 1.67 -21.54
C LYS A 50 69.68 2.01 -20.85
N LYS A 51 69.66 2.41 -19.58
CA LYS A 51 70.86 2.81 -18.81
C LYS A 51 71.57 1.65 -18.12
N ALA A 52 71.01 0.45 -18.14
CA ALA A 52 71.70 -0.72 -17.62
C ALA A 52 72.80 -1.15 -18.61
N VAL A 53 74.02 -0.69 -18.34
CA VAL A 53 75.24 -1.03 -19.09
C VAL A 53 76.19 -1.79 -18.17
N LYS A 54 76.87 -2.79 -18.72
CA LYS A 54 77.93 -3.54 -18.05
C LYS A 54 79.14 -2.64 -17.81
N ALA A 55 80.06 -3.10 -16.96
CA ALA A 55 81.33 -2.42 -16.69
C ALA A 55 82.20 -2.23 -17.95
N ASP A 56 82.01 -3.06 -18.98
CA ASP A 56 82.69 -2.95 -20.29
C ASP A 56 81.97 -2.02 -21.30
N GLY A 57 80.88 -1.36 -20.87
CA GLY A 57 80.10 -0.43 -21.69
C GLY A 57 79.07 -1.10 -22.60
N THR A 58 78.96 -2.44 -22.60
CA THR A 58 77.93 -3.15 -23.38
C THR A 58 76.57 -3.08 -22.69
N ALA A 59 75.49 -2.90 -23.48
CA ALA A 59 74.14 -2.86 -22.93
C ALA A 59 73.77 -4.21 -22.30
N VAL A 60 73.22 -4.17 -21.09
CA VAL A 60 72.61 -5.35 -20.47
C VAL A 60 71.24 -5.56 -21.12
N ASP A 61 70.94 -6.80 -21.51
CA ASP A 61 69.61 -7.14 -22.02
C ASP A 61 68.57 -7.05 -20.89
N THR A 62 67.95 -5.89 -20.78
CA THR A 62 66.95 -5.57 -19.76
C THR A 62 65.57 -6.12 -20.05
N THR A 63 65.36 -6.84 -21.16
CA THR A 63 64.08 -7.52 -21.43
C THR A 63 63.80 -8.68 -20.47
N LYS A 64 64.78 -8.97 -19.59
CA LYS A 64 64.83 -10.13 -18.70
C LYS A 64 64.44 -9.88 -17.25
N TYR A 65 63.82 -8.75 -16.91
CA TYR A 65 63.24 -8.57 -15.57
C TYR A 65 61.79 -8.11 -15.61
N THR A 66 60.99 -8.69 -14.73
CA THR A 66 59.61 -8.28 -14.43
C THR A 66 59.59 -7.63 -13.06
N VAL A 67 59.16 -6.37 -13.00
CA VAL A 67 58.87 -5.71 -11.72
C VAL A 67 57.44 -6.09 -11.33
N ASP A 68 57.28 -6.81 -10.22
CA ASP A 68 55.99 -6.94 -9.56
C ASP A 68 55.72 -5.62 -8.83
N LEU A 69 54.99 -4.75 -9.52
CA LEU A 69 54.66 -3.39 -9.08
C LEU A 69 53.81 -3.40 -7.79
N ALA A 70 53.03 -4.45 -7.55
CA ALA A 70 52.18 -4.57 -6.37
C ALA A 70 53.00 -4.89 -5.10
N LYS A 71 54.06 -5.69 -5.25
CA LYS A 71 54.96 -6.06 -4.14
C LYS A 71 56.19 -5.17 -4.04
N GLY A 72 56.46 -4.34 -5.05
CA GLY A 72 57.71 -3.59 -5.15
C GLY A 72 58.93 -4.52 -5.29
N THR A 73 58.75 -5.70 -5.89
CA THR A 73 59.80 -6.72 -6.02
C THR A 73 60.21 -6.92 -7.46
N VAL A 74 61.49 -7.17 -7.70
CA VAL A 74 62.06 -7.37 -9.03
C VAL A 74 62.30 -8.86 -9.22
N THR A 75 61.67 -9.45 -10.23
CA THR A 75 61.93 -10.83 -10.66
C THR A 75 62.85 -10.78 -11.87
N ILE A 76 64.04 -11.36 -11.77
CA ILE A 76 65.00 -11.45 -12.89
C ILE A 76 64.85 -12.83 -13.51
N ALA A 77 64.43 -12.90 -14.77
CA ALA A 77 64.25 -14.12 -15.54
C ALA A 77 65.46 -14.36 -16.47
N GLY A 78 66.28 -15.37 -16.19
CA GLY A 78 67.16 -15.97 -17.21
C GLY A 78 68.51 -15.27 -17.47
N THR A 79 69.17 -14.73 -16.45
CA THR A 79 70.60 -14.41 -16.54
C THR A 79 71.43 -15.47 -15.79
N ASN A 80 72.30 -16.16 -16.52
CA ASN A 80 73.21 -17.19 -15.96
C ASN A 80 74.52 -16.59 -15.43
N ASN A 81 74.67 -15.26 -15.50
CA ASN A 81 75.88 -14.53 -15.14
C ASN A 81 75.59 -13.62 -13.93
N ASP A 82 76.33 -13.82 -12.83
CA ASP A 82 76.03 -13.16 -11.56
C ASP A 82 76.33 -11.65 -11.59
N SER A 83 77.28 -11.19 -12.41
CA SER A 83 77.55 -9.75 -12.58
C SER A 83 76.42 -9.00 -13.31
N ASP A 84 75.72 -9.66 -14.22
CA ASP A 84 74.55 -9.11 -14.92
C ASP A 84 73.35 -9.02 -13.95
N LYS A 85 73.23 -9.92 -12.96
CA LYS A 85 72.17 -9.87 -11.94
C LYS A 85 72.31 -8.66 -11.01
N ASP A 86 73.52 -8.35 -10.53
CA ASP A 86 73.74 -7.21 -9.63
C ASP A 86 73.49 -5.86 -10.33
N THR A 87 73.87 -5.76 -11.60
CA THR A 87 73.62 -4.57 -12.43
C THR A 87 72.12 -4.36 -12.65
N VAL A 88 71.39 -5.42 -13.00
CA VAL A 88 69.92 -5.36 -13.19
C VAL A 88 69.20 -5.05 -11.88
N LYS A 89 69.62 -5.67 -10.77
CA LYS A 89 69.06 -5.41 -9.44
C LYS A 89 69.24 -3.95 -9.02
N THR A 90 70.44 -3.40 -9.19
CA THR A 90 70.75 -2.00 -8.86
C THR A 90 69.91 -1.03 -9.68
N ALA A 91 69.79 -1.27 -11.00
CA ALA A 91 68.95 -0.45 -11.87
C ALA A 91 67.47 -0.51 -11.44
N ALA A 92 66.96 -1.70 -11.13
CA ALA A 92 65.56 -1.87 -10.74
C ALA A 92 65.24 -1.26 -9.36
N GLU A 93 66.17 -1.35 -8.40
CA GLU A 93 66.06 -0.64 -7.11
C GLU A 93 66.07 0.89 -7.28
N ALA A 94 66.88 1.42 -8.20
CA ALA A 94 66.88 2.84 -8.52
C ALA A 94 65.55 3.30 -9.15
N TYR A 95 64.94 2.46 -10.00
CA TYR A 95 63.63 2.72 -10.58
C TYR A 95 62.50 2.71 -9.55
N ILE A 96 62.48 1.74 -8.63
CA ILE A 96 61.49 1.68 -7.54
C ILE A 96 61.61 2.92 -6.63
N LYS A 97 62.82 3.44 -6.43
CA LYS A 97 63.08 4.69 -5.68
C LYS A 97 62.87 5.95 -6.50
N SER A 98 62.52 5.84 -7.79
CA SER A 98 62.32 7.00 -8.65
C SER A 98 61.07 7.79 -8.24
N THR A 99 61.12 9.09 -8.50
CA THR A 99 59.97 9.99 -8.28
C THR A 99 58.77 9.53 -9.09
N ALA A 100 58.96 9.08 -10.34
CA ALA A 100 57.89 8.62 -11.22
C ALA A 100 57.13 7.41 -10.65
N PHE A 101 57.84 6.42 -10.11
CA PHE A 101 57.21 5.27 -9.46
C PHE A 101 56.46 5.67 -8.19
N THR A 102 57.06 6.53 -7.36
CA THR A 102 56.45 7.01 -6.11
C THR A 102 55.17 7.81 -6.37
N GLU A 103 55.18 8.70 -7.36
CA GLU A 103 54.02 9.50 -7.75
C GLU A 103 52.90 8.65 -8.35
N TRP A 104 53.23 7.65 -9.19
CA TRP A 104 52.25 6.71 -9.70
C TRP A 104 51.61 5.90 -8.58
N LYS A 105 52.40 5.35 -7.66
CA LYS A 105 51.87 4.57 -6.54
C LYS A 105 50.91 5.40 -5.68
N LYS A 106 51.28 6.63 -5.35
CA LYS A 106 50.40 7.57 -4.65
C LYS A 106 49.09 7.82 -5.41
N ALA A 107 49.17 8.06 -6.72
CA ALA A 107 47.98 8.28 -7.55
C ALA A 107 47.08 7.03 -7.62
N ALA A 108 47.66 5.82 -7.62
CA ALA A 108 46.91 4.57 -7.54
C ALA A 108 46.21 4.37 -6.19
N ASP A 109 46.88 4.72 -5.09
CA ASP A 109 46.29 4.70 -3.74
C ASP A 109 45.15 5.73 -3.64
N ASP A 110 45.34 6.95 -4.16
CA ASP A 110 44.32 8.01 -4.18
C ASP A 110 43.09 7.59 -5.02
N LYS A 111 43.30 6.93 -6.17
CA LYS A 111 42.24 6.35 -7.00
C LYS A 111 41.45 5.28 -6.26
N THR A 112 42.14 4.39 -5.55
CA THR A 112 41.50 3.33 -4.75
C THR A 112 40.63 3.94 -3.65
N LYS A 113 41.15 4.94 -2.94
CA LYS A 113 40.40 5.66 -1.91
C LYS A 113 39.17 6.38 -2.47
N ALA A 114 39.29 7.02 -3.63
CA ALA A 114 38.17 7.67 -4.29
C ALA A 114 37.08 6.66 -4.70
N ALA A 115 37.47 5.50 -5.23
CA ALA A 115 36.54 4.43 -5.58
C ALA A 115 35.80 3.87 -4.34
N ASP A 116 36.49 3.73 -3.19
CA ASP A 116 35.85 3.34 -1.93
C ASP A 116 34.85 4.39 -1.43
N GLU A 117 35.16 5.69 -1.59
CA GLU A 117 34.26 6.79 -1.24
C GLU A 117 33.03 6.82 -2.16
N GLU A 118 33.20 6.57 -3.46
CA GLU A 118 32.10 6.42 -4.42
C GLU A 118 31.19 5.24 -4.04
N SER A 119 31.76 4.09 -3.70
CA SER A 119 31.01 2.90 -3.27
C SER A 119 30.16 3.18 -2.01
N LYS A 120 30.74 3.90 -1.04
CA LYS A 120 30.00 4.34 0.17
C LYS A 120 28.88 5.30 -0.16
N ALA A 121 29.14 6.28 -1.04
CA ALA A 121 28.11 7.24 -1.47
C ALA A 121 26.98 6.55 -2.25
N GLN A 122 27.29 5.57 -3.09
CA GLN A 122 26.31 4.78 -3.83
C GLN A 122 25.44 3.95 -2.89
N THR A 123 26.06 3.34 -1.87
CA THR A 123 25.33 2.58 -0.84
C THR A 123 24.37 3.49 -0.07
N ALA A 124 24.81 4.69 0.33
CA ALA A 124 23.98 5.66 1.03
C ALA A 124 22.81 6.15 0.15
N PHE A 125 23.06 6.41 -1.14
CA PHE A 125 22.02 6.75 -2.11
C PHE A 125 20.96 5.65 -2.21
N ASN A 126 21.39 4.40 -2.38
CA ASN A 126 20.49 3.25 -2.49
C ASN A 126 19.63 3.10 -1.22
N GLN A 127 20.21 3.26 -0.03
CA GLN A 127 19.48 3.20 1.24
C GLN A 127 18.44 4.32 1.36
N ALA A 128 18.79 5.55 0.99
CA ALA A 128 17.85 6.67 0.99
C ALA A 128 16.69 6.43 0.02
N GLN A 129 16.97 5.88 -1.17
CA GLN A 129 15.96 5.56 -2.17
C GLN A 129 14.99 4.47 -1.67
N THR A 130 15.52 3.38 -1.08
CA THR A 130 14.69 2.32 -0.50
C THR A 130 13.79 2.87 0.61
N ALA A 131 14.34 3.69 1.52
CA ALA A 131 13.56 4.29 2.59
C ALA A 131 12.42 5.19 2.07
N LEU A 132 12.69 5.99 1.02
CA LEU A 132 11.67 6.81 0.36
C LEU A 132 10.55 5.95 -0.25
N ASN A 133 10.93 4.89 -0.97
CA ASN A 133 9.96 3.97 -1.57
C ASN A 133 9.08 3.30 -0.50
N ASP A 134 9.67 2.87 0.61
CA ASP A 134 8.93 2.26 1.72
C ASP A 134 7.93 3.24 2.36
N ALA A 135 8.31 4.50 2.53
CA ALA A 135 7.42 5.54 3.04
C ALA A 135 6.25 5.82 2.07
N GLN A 136 6.52 5.89 0.77
CA GLN A 136 5.49 6.06 -0.26
C GLN A 136 4.53 4.87 -0.32
N ASN A 137 5.03 3.63 -0.20
CA ASN A 137 4.20 2.43 -0.16
C ASN A 137 3.28 2.42 1.08
N LYS A 138 3.76 2.86 2.24
CA LYS A 138 2.93 3.00 3.45
C LYS A 138 1.81 4.03 3.23
N LEU A 139 2.11 5.17 2.62
CA LEU A 139 1.11 6.18 2.28
C LEU A 139 0.03 5.58 1.36
N HIS A 140 0.43 4.85 0.33
CA HIS A 140 -0.50 4.16 -0.58
C HIS A 140 -1.39 3.15 0.16
N GLY A 141 -0.83 2.40 1.11
CA GLY A 141 -1.57 1.48 1.97
C GLY A 141 -2.67 2.17 2.78
N TYR A 142 -2.35 3.29 3.44
CA TYR A 142 -3.36 4.06 4.19
C TYR A 142 -4.49 4.58 3.31
N THR A 143 -4.17 5.07 2.10
CA THR A 143 -5.20 5.54 1.15
C THR A 143 -6.07 4.40 0.63
N HIS A 144 -5.47 3.24 0.34
CA HIS A 144 -6.20 2.06 -0.12
C HIS A 144 -7.17 1.54 0.94
N ASP A 145 -6.73 1.44 2.20
CA ASP A 145 -7.58 0.97 3.30
C ASP A 145 -8.77 1.92 3.53
N LEU A 146 -8.54 3.22 3.39
CA LEU A 146 -9.59 4.24 3.50
C LEU A 146 -10.60 4.15 2.35
N ASP A 147 -10.13 4.01 1.10
CA ASP A 147 -11.00 3.83 -0.07
C ASP A 147 -11.83 2.54 0.04
N SER A 148 -11.22 1.44 0.50
CA SER A 148 -11.91 0.17 0.72
C SER A 148 -12.98 0.28 1.81
N ALA A 149 -12.66 0.93 2.94
CA ALA A 149 -13.63 1.12 4.02
C ALA A 149 -14.79 2.04 3.61
N LYS A 150 -14.52 3.09 2.83
CA LYS A 150 -15.56 3.96 2.24
C LYS A 150 -16.51 3.17 1.34
N SER A 151 -15.99 2.36 0.42
CA SER A 151 -16.80 1.52 -0.46
C SER A 151 -17.73 0.58 0.31
N LYS A 152 -17.27 0.02 1.45
CA LYS A 152 -18.12 -0.81 2.32
C LYS A 152 -19.27 -0.04 2.95
N VAL A 153 -19.06 1.23 3.32
CA VAL A 153 -20.14 2.09 3.82
C VAL A 153 -21.17 2.35 2.73
N GLU A 154 -20.73 2.63 1.50
CA GLU A 154 -21.61 2.84 0.34
C GLU A 154 -22.47 1.60 0.04
N ASP A 155 -21.85 0.40 0.04
CA ASP A 155 -22.56 -0.86 -0.14
C ASP A 155 -23.55 -1.15 1.00
N ALA A 156 -23.16 -0.90 2.25
CA ALA A 156 -24.01 -1.10 3.41
C ALA A 156 -25.19 -0.10 3.45
N GLN A 157 -24.96 1.14 3.04
CA GLN A 157 -26.01 2.17 2.89
C GLN A 157 -27.05 1.74 1.86
N LYS A 158 -26.61 1.26 0.70
CA LYS A 158 -27.51 0.75 -0.33
C LYS A 158 -28.34 -0.44 0.19
N ALA A 159 -27.71 -1.38 0.90
CA ALA A 159 -28.41 -2.51 1.50
C ALA A 159 -29.43 -2.08 2.58
N LEU A 160 -29.10 -1.06 3.36
CA LEU A 160 -30.00 -0.43 4.34
C LEU A 160 -31.24 0.17 3.67
N ASP A 161 -31.04 0.94 2.60
CA ASP A 161 -32.13 1.56 1.82
C ASP A 161 -33.04 0.51 1.18
N GLU A 162 -32.45 -0.55 0.60
CA GLU A 162 -33.21 -1.67 0.04
C GLU A 162 -34.01 -2.44 1.10
N ALA A 163 -33.43 -2.67 2.29
CA ALA A 163 -34.11 -3.34 3.39
C ALA A 163 -35.28 -2.50 3.93
N PHE A 164 -35.09 -1.19 4.10
CA PHE A 164 -36.15 -0.29 4.51
C PHE A 164 -37.28 -0.23 3.48
N GLY A 165 -36.95 -0.15 2.19
CA GLY A 165 -37.96 -0.17 1.12
C GLY A 165 -38.85 -1.41 1.14
N LYS A 166 -38.28 -2.58 1.45
CA LYS A 166 -39.04 -3.83 1.63
C LYS A 166 -39.94 -3.78 2.87
N TYR A 167 -39.41 -3.30 3.98
CA TYR A 167 -40.18 -3.12 5.22
C TYR A 167 -41.37 -2.18 5.02
N LEU A 168 -41.16 -1.01 4.42
CA LEU A 168 -42.22 -0.05 4.10
C LEU A 168 -43.31 -0.65 3.20
N ALA A 169 -42.93 -1.43 2.19
CA ALA A 169 -43.88 -2.11 1.32
C ALA A 169 -44.70 -3.17 2.07
N ALA A 170 -44.07 -3.92 2.98
CA ALA A 170 -44.74 -4.91 3.81
C ALA A 170 -45.72 -4.24 4.80
N HIS A 171 -45.31 -3.16 5.47
CA HIS A 171 -46.15 -2.38 6.37
C HIS A 171 -47.42 -1.83 5.68
N LYS A 172 -47.27 -1.26 4.47
CA LYS A 172 -48.41 -0.78 3.67
C LYS A 172 -49.37 -1.92 3.31
N LYS A 173 -48.84 -3.12 3.05
CA LYS A 173 -49.64 -4.32 2.74
C LYS A 173 -50.38 -4.85 3.97
N ALA A 174 -49.73 -4.90 5.14
CA ALA A 174 -50.36 -5.28 6.40
C ALA A 174 -51.51 -4.33 6.75
N THR A 175 -51.26 -3.03 6.73
CA THR A 175 -52.29 -2.00 6.95
C THR A 175 -53.49 -2.14 6.00
N ALA A 176 -53.24 -2.43 4.72
CA ALA A 176 -54.32 -2.63 3.75
C ALA A 176 -55.11 -3.93 4.00
N ALA A 177 -54.42 -5.01 4.39
CA ALA A 177 -55.03 -6.29 4.70
C ALA A 177 -55.88 -6.24 5.97
N ASP A 178 -55.43 -5.53 7.01
CA ASP A 178 -56.19 -5.26 8.23
C ASP A 178 -57.48 -4.49 7.95
N LYS A 179 -57.39 -3.40 7.19
CA LYS A 179 -58.57 -2.64 6.75
C LYS A 179 -59.57 -3.52 5.99
N ALA A 180 -59.08 -4.47 5.19
CA ALA A 180 -59.92 -5.41 4.47
C ALA A 180 -60.58 -6.45 5.41
N ALA A 181 -59.83 -6.96 6.40
CA ALA A 181 -60.34 -7.86 7.43
C ALA A 181 -61.42 -7.18 8.29
N ASP A 182 -61.20 -5.94 8.71
CA ASP A 182 -62.17 -5.11 9.42
C ASP A 182 -63.44 -4.88 8.60
N LYS A 183 -63.29 -4.52 7.32
CA LYS A 183 -64.43 -4.32 6.42
C LYS A 183 -65.24 -5.61 6.24
N ALA A 184 -64.57 -6.75 6.11
CA ALA A 184 -65.24 -8.05 6.01
C ALA A 184 -65.95 -8.45 7.31
N ALA A 185 -65.34 -8.13 8.47
CA ALA A 185 -65.95 -8.36 9.76
C ALA A 185 -67.20 -7.49 9.97
N ARG A 186 -67.14 -6.20 9.62
CA ARG A 186 -68.30 -5.28 9.66
C ARG A 186 -69.41 -5.74 8.74
N ALA A 187 -69.09 -6.12 7.49
CA ALA A 187 -70.09 -6.61 6.54
C ALA A 187 -70.87 -7.84 7.06
N LEU A 188 -70.20 -8.76 7.78
CA LEU A 188 -70.87 -9.88 8.42
C LEU A 188 -71.79 -9.40 9.56
N THR A 189 -71.30 -8.52 10.44
CA THR A 189 -72.08 -7.96 11.56
C THR A 189 -73.30 -7.19 11.06
N ASP A 190 -73.13 -6.31 10.08
CA ASP A 190 -74.20 -5.50 9.49
C ASP A 190 -75.27 -6.40 8.84
N PHE A 191 -74.84 -7.43 8.11
CA PHE A 191 -75.77 -8.41 7.54
C PHE A 191 -76.58 -9.15 8.62
N VAL A 192 -75.92 -9.65 9.68
CA VAL A 192 -76.61 -10.34 10.78
C VAL A 192 -77.61 -9.40 11.47
N ASN A 193 -77.22 -8.15 11.73
CA ASN A 193 -78.05 -7.18 12.44
C ASN A 193 -79.23 -6.64 11.60
N SER A 194 -79.10 -6.60 10.27
CA SER A 194 -80.16 -6.15 9.35
C SER A 194 -81.29 -7.17 9.13
N VAL A 195 -81.08 -8.44 9.51
CA VAL A 195 -82.09 -9.50 9.33
C VAL A 195 -82.85 -9.71 10.64
N PRO A 196 -84.20 -9.54 10.65
CA PRO A 196 -85.06 -9.82 11.80
C PRO A 196 -84.84 -11.24 12.36
N GLU A 197 -84.91 -11.40 13.68
CA GLU A 197 -84.59 -12.66 14.36
C GLU A 197 -85.44 -13.84 13.88
N ASP A 198 -86.73 -13.62 13.65
CA ASP A 198 -87.69 -14.59 13.10
C ASP A 198 -87.31 -15.09 11.69
N LYS A 199 -86.43 -14.36 10.99
CA LYS A 199 -85.96 -14.69 9.63
C LYS A 199 -84.54 -15.27 9.60
N ARG A 200 -83.86 -15.40 10.74
CA ARG A 200 -82.49 -15.94 10.84
C ARG A 200 -82.40 -17.47 10.72
N GLU A 201 -83.53 -18.15 10.51
CA GLU A 201 -83.58 -19.61 10.33
C GLU A 201 -83.77 -20.03 8.86
N GLY A 202 -83.81 -19.08 7.92
CA GLY A 202 -83.95 -19.36 6.50
C GLY A 202 -82.69 -19.97 5.86
N ARG A 203 -82.88 -20.84 4.87
CA ARG A 203 -81.77 -21.39 4.05
C ARG A 203 -80.94 -20.28 3.39
N ALA A 204 -81.59 -19.23 2.89
CA ALA A 204 -80.93 -18.08 2.26
C ALA A 204 -80.06 -17.28 3.26
N TYR A 205 -80.58 -17.02 4.46
CA TYR A 205 -79.81 -16.37 5.53
C TYR A 205 -78.56 -17.18 5.89
N ARG A 206 -78.71 -18.48 6.18
CA ARG A 206 -77.57 -19.36 6.50
C ARG A 206 -76.53 -19.40 5.39
N ALA A 207 -76.96 -19.43 4.12
CA ALA A 207 -76.05 -19.40 2.98
C ALA A 207 -75.24 -18.10 2.92
N GLN A 208 -75.88 -16.95 3.16
CA GLN A 208 -75.22 -15.65 3.14
C GLN A 208 -74.28 -15.46 4.35
N VAL A 209 -74.67 -15.87 5.55
CA VAL A 209 -73.78 -15.90 6.74
C VAL A 209 -72.55 -16.75 6.46
N LYS A 210 -72.72 -17.95 5.87
CA LYS A 210 -71.60 -18.82 5.51
C LYS A 210 -70.66 -18.15 4.50
N LYS A 211 -71.20 -17.48 3.48
CA LYS A 211 -70.41 -16.76 2.46
C LYS A 211 -69.61 -15.60 3.06
N LEU A 212 -70.25 -14.76 3.88
CA LEU A 212 -69.60 -13.63 4.54
C LEU A 212 -68.60 -14.08 5.61
N GLY A 213 -68.90 -15.14 6.36
CA GLY A 213 -67.98 -15.76 7.30
C GLY A 213 -66.73 -16.32 6.62
N ALA A 214 -66.88 -16.97 5.46
CA ALA A 214 -65.75 -17.44 4.66
C ALA A 214 -64.91 -16.27 4.11
N ALA A 215 -65.53 -15.18 3.67
CA ALA A 215 -64.82 -13.97 3.23
C ALA A 215 -64.05 -13.30 4.37
N LYS A 216 -64.67 -13.18 5.57
CA LYS A 216 -64.00 -12.69 6.78
C LYS A 216 -62.78 -13.56 7.11
N LYS A 217 -62.94 -14.88 7.17
CA LYS A 217 -61.83 -15.81 7.46
C LYS A 217 -60.68 -15.64 6.47
N LYS A 218 -60.98 -15.56 5.17
CA LYS A 218 -59.96 -15.37 4.12
C LYS A 218 -59.24 -14.02 4.26
N ALA A 219 -59.95 -12.95 4.64
CA ALA A 219 -59.35 -11.64 4.86
C ALA A 219 -58.45 -11.64 6.11
N GLN A 220 -58.86 -12.31 7.19
CA GLN A 220 -58.03 -12.49 8.40
C GLN A 220 -56.76 -13.32 8.13
N GLU A 221 -56.87 -14.38 7.32
CA GLU A 221 -55.69 -15.16 6.89
C GLU A 221 -54.73 -14.33 6.02
N ALA A 222 -55.25 -13.40 5.21
CA ALA A 222 -54.43 -12.50 4.41
C ALA A 222 -53.74 -11.42 5.28
N ALA A 223 -54.43 -10.88 6.29
CA ALA A 223 -53.86 -9.98 7.29
C ALA A 223 -52.72 -10.67 8.05
N ALA A 224 -52.96 -11.83 8.63
CA ALA A 224 -51.94 -12.59 9.36
C ALA A 224 -50.68 -12.90 8.53
N LYS A 225 -50.84 -13.16 7.21
CA LYS A 225 -49.70 -13.35 6.30
C LYS A 225 -48.97 -12.05 5.98
N ALA A 226 -49.67 -10.93 5.92
CA ALA A 226 -49.05 -9.64 5.69
C ALA A 226 -48.29 -9.17 6.93
N ASP A 227 -48.84 -9.38 8.13
CA ASP A 227 -48.18 -9.08 9.41
C ASP A 227 -46.91 -9.92 9.59
N ALA A 228 -46.96 -11.21 9.24
CA ALA A 228 -45.79 -12.08 9.29
C ALA A 228 -44.66 -11.57 8.35
N LEU A 229 -45.02 -11.11 7.15
CA LEU A 229 -44.06 -10.53 6.20
C LEU A 229 -43.50 -9.19 6.69
N GLU A 230 -44.34 -8.35 7.30
CA GLU A 230 -43.90 -7.10 7.92
C GLU A 230 -42.87 -7.38 9.01
N SER A 231 -43.17 -8.31 9.93
CA SER A 231 -42.24 -8.69 11.00
C SER A 231 -40.92 -9.29 10.47
N GLU A 232 -40.97 -10.12 9.43
CA GLU A 232 -39.77 -10.66 8.77
C GLU A 232 -38.89 -9.54 8.17
N THR A 233 -39.52 -8.60 7.46
CA THR A 233 -38.80 -7.49 6.80
C THR A 233 -38.31 -6.43 7.79
N GLU A 234 -39.06 -6.17 8.87
CA GLU A 234 -38.60 -5.34 9.99
C GLU A 234 -37.36 -5.97 10.64
N THR A 235 -37.40 -7.27 10.94
CA THR A 235 -36.26 -8.00 11.51
C THR A 235 -35.04 -7.94 10.60
N ALA A 236 -35.22 -8.07 9.29
CA ALA A 236 -34.12 -7.94 8.32
C ALA A 236 -33.54 -6.52 8.27
N PHE A 237 -34.37 -5.50 8.48
CA PHE A 237 -33.98 -4.10 8.47
C PHE A 237 -33.28 -3.67 9.77
N ASN A 238 -33.97 -3.72 10.91
CA ASN A 238 -33.50 -3.17 12.20
C ASN A 238 -33.13 -4.23 13.25
N GLY A 239 -33.27 -5.53 12.93
CA GLY A 239 -32.91 -6.63 13.81
C GLY A 239 -33.84 -6.85 14.98
N ARG A 240 -34.92 -6.06 15.11
CA ARG A 240 -35.87 -6.15 16.21
C ARG A 240 -36.76 -7.37 15.98
N SER A 241 -36.48 -8.44 16.71
CA SER A 241 -37.37 -9.60 16.79
C SER A 241 -37.98 -9.72 18.18
N SER A 242 -39.09 -10.45 18.29
CA SER A 242 -39.71 -10.81 19.57
C SER A 242 -38.78 -11.64 20.49
N GLU A 243 -37.69 -12.18 19.95
CA GLU A 243 -36.70 -13.02 20.67
C GLU A 243 -35.36 -12.28 20.92
N GLY A 244 -35.24 -10.99 20.57
CA GLY A 244 -34.04 -10.17 20.76
C GLY A 244 -33.44 -9.60 19.47
N TYR A 245 -32.29 -8.91 19.58
CA TYR A 245 -31.57 -8.31 18.44
C TYR A 245 -30.76 -9.35 17.68
N LYS A 246 -31.03 -9.56 16.38
CA LYS A 246 -30.17 -10.37 15.50
C LYS A 246 -29.04 -9.50 14.94
N ALA A 247 -27.80 -9.97 15.06
CA ALA A 247 -26.57 -9.25 14.71
C ALA A 247 -26.39 -8.96 13.20
N ASP A 248 -27.16 -9.59 12.31
CA ASP A 248 -26.95 -9.53 10.85
C ASP A 248 -27.95 -8.67 10.06
N ASN A 249 -28.66 -7.76 10.73
CA ASN A 249 -29.60 -6.85 10.09
C ASN A 249 -28.88 -5.71 9.34
N ALA A 250 -29.62 -5.01 8.46
CA ALA A 250 -29.04 -3.98 7.60
C ALA A 250 -28.51 -2.75 8.38
N VAL A 251 -29.21 -2.34 9.45
CA VAL A 251 -28.74 -1.25 10.34
C VAL A 251 -27.41 -1.62 11.00
N ALA A 252 -27.30 -2.82 11.56
CA ALA A 252 -26.07 -3.29 12.21
C ALA A 252 -24.89 -3.32 11.21
N LYS A 253 -25.10 -3.83 10.00
CA LYS A 253 -24.07 -3.85 8.95
C LYS A 253 -23.62 -2.46 8.54
N TYR A 254 -24.53 -1.49 8.45
CA TYR A 254 -24.19 -0.10 8.18
C TYR A 254 -23.36 0.51 9.31
N VAL A 255 -23.78 0.34 10.55
CA VAL A 255 -23.06 0.84 11.74
C VAL A 255 -21.65 0.25 11.82
N ASP A 256 -21.48 -1.05 11.57
CA ASP A 256 -20.18 -1.72 11.55
C ASP A 256 -19.28 -1.21 10.41
N ALA A 257 -19.86 -0.98 9.22
CA ALA A 257 -19.13 -0.39 8.10
C ALA A 257 -18.65 1.03 8.42
N VAL A 258 -19.52 1.87 9.01
CA VAL A 258 -19.17 3.24 9.45
C VAL A 258 -18.09 3.21 10.53
N ALA A 259 -18.17 2.28 11.50
CA ALA A 259 -17.13 2.11 12.52
C ALA A 259 -15.78 1.71 11.91
N THR A 260 -15.79 0.82 10.91
CA THR A 260 -14.58 0.41 10.17
C THR A 260 -14.00 1.61 9.41
N TYR A 261 -14.83 2.37 8.72
CA TYR A 261 -14.43 3.60 8.02
C TYR A 261 -13.86 4.64 8.99
N LYS A 262 -14.48 4.84 10.15
CA LYS A 262 -13.97 5.73 11.21
C LYS A 262 -12.60 5.31 11.72
N ALA A 263 -12.36 4.01 11.88
CA ALA A 263 -11.06 3.49 12.27
C ALA A 263 -9.98 3.75 11.20
N ALA A 264 -10.30 3.49 9.92
CA ALA A 264 -9.40 3.76 8.79
C ALA A 264 -9.12 5.27 8.65
N TYR A 265 -10.15 6.11 8.78
CA TYR A 265 -10.05 7.57 8.73
C TYR A 265 -9.11 8.09 9.82
N LYS A 266 -9.29 7.66 11.08
CA LYS A 266 -8.39 8.02 12.19
C LYS A 266 -6.96 7.52 11.99
N ALA A 267 -6.78 6.34 11.41
CA ALA A 267 -5.44 5.81 11.11
C ALA A 267 -4.74 6.66 10.05
N ALA A 268 -5.46 7.07 9.00
CA ALA A 268 -4.96 7.96 7.95
C ALA A 268 -4.70 9.38 8.47
N ASP A 269 -5.58 9.93 9.30
CA ASP A 269 -5.43 11.25 9.94
C ASP A 269 -4.21 11.32 10.85
N LYS A 270 -3.99 10.30 11.68
CA LYS A 270 -2.78 10.18 12.53
C LYS A 270 -1.50 10.17 11.70
N LYS A 271 -1.60 9.78 10.42
CA LYS A 271 -0.51 9.79 9.46
C LYS A 271 -0.49 11.04 8.60
N SER A 272 -1.45 11.95 8.78
CA SER A 272 -1.59 13.21 8.05
C SER A 272 -1.75 12.99 6.54
N VAL A 273 -2.44 11.90 6.18
CA VAL A 273 -2.93 11.69 4.82
C VAL A 273 -3.90 12.83 4.47
N ASP A 274 -3.95 13.25 3.21
CA ASP A 274 -4.96 14.23 2.77
C ASP A 274 -6.36 13.60 2.79
N LEU A 275 -7.21 14.12 3.68
CA LEU A 275 -8.57 13.63 3.90
C LEU A 275 -9.64 14.49 3.20
N SER A 276 -9.26 15.52 2.44
CA SER A 276 -10.18 16.48 1.84
C SER A 276 -11.23 15.87 0.90
N LYS A 277 -10.94 14.72 0.29
CA LYS A 277 -11.87 13.97 -0.59
C LYS A 277 -12.78 12.98 0.15
N TYR A 278 -12.68 12.90 1.48
CA TYR A 278 -13.39 11.94 2.31
C TYR A 278 -14.37 12.65 3.23
N ALA A 279 -15.60 12.14 3.28
CA ALA A 279 -16.60 12.63 4.24
C ALA A 279 -16.14 12.31 5.67
N ASP A 280 -16.45 13.19 6.62
CA ASP A 280 -16.23 12.91 8.03
C ASP A 280 -17.10 11.70 8.43
N PRO A 281 -16.53 10.64 9.00
CA PRO A 281 -17.31 9.51 9.49
C PRO A 281 -18.37 9.88 10.53
N ASP A 282 -18.22 11.01 11.24
CA ASP A 282 -19.22 11.48 12.20
C ASP A 282 -20.48 12.04 11.52
N ASP A 283 -20.37 12.50 10.27
CA ASP A 283 -21.52 12.90 9.44
C ASP A 283 -22.29 11.70 8.85
N LEU A 284 -21.72 10.48 8.95
CA LEU A 284 -22.30 9.23 8.48
C LEU A 284 -23.01 8.44 9.59
N ALA A 285 -23.32 9.10 10.72
CA ALA A 285 -24.09 8.48 11.78
C ALA A 285 -25.45 8.02 11.26
N TYR A 286 -25.88 6.82 11.68
CA TYR A 286 -27.21 6.32 11.38
C TYR A 286 -28.27 7.27 11.95
N ASP A 287 -29.09 7.82 11.05
CA ASP A 287 -30.19 8.71 11.36
C ASP A 287 -31.49 7.92 11.29
N SER A 288 -32.04 7.56 12.45
CA SER A 288 -33.29 6.79 12.54
C SER A 288 -34.48 7.52 11.94
N ASP A 289 -34.46 8.86 11.93
CA ASP A 289 -35.60 9.67 11.49
C ASP A 289 -35.79 9.57 9.97
N LYS A 290 -34.71 9.33 9.22
CA LYS A 290 -34.77 9.02 7.78
C LYS A 290 -35.48 7.70 7.45
N TYR A 291 -35.56 6.80 8.43
CA TYR A 291 -36.11 5.45 8.28
C TYR A 291 -37.35 5.21 9.14
N ASP A 292 -38.04 6.28 9.52
CA ASP A 292 -39.31 6.16 10.21
C ASP A 292 -40.47 6.00 9.21
N VAL A 293 -41.19 4.87 9.36
CA VAL A 293 -42.35 4.51 8.55
C VAL A 293 -43.49 5.53 8.67
N ALA A 294 -43.59 6.19 9.83
CA ALA A 294 -44.59 7.22 10.09
C ALA A 294 -44.42 8.46 9.20
N TYR A 295 -43.21 8.72 8.71
CA TYR A 295 -42.91 9.83 7.80
C TYR A 295 -42.84 9.41 6.33
N ALA A 296 -42.87 8.10 6.03
CA ALA A 296 -42.77 7.53 4.67
C ALA A 296 -44.11 6.99 4.11
N SER A 297 -45.21 7.15 4.86
CA SER A 297 -46.58 6.69 4.53
C SER A 297 -47.52 7.85 4.21
#